data_AF-A0A3L6DEP5-F1
#
_entry.id   AF-A0A3L6DEP5-F1
#
_cell.length_a   1.000
_cell.length_b   1.000
_cell.length_c   1.000
_cell.angle_alpha   90.00
_cell.angle_beta   90.00
_cell.angle_gamma   90.00
#
_symmetry.space_group_name_H-M   'P 1'
#
loop_
_entity.id
_entity.type
_entity.pdbx_description
1 polymer ?
#
loop_
_entity_poly.entity_id
_entity_poly.type
_entity_poly.pdbx_seq_one_letter_code
_entity_poly.pdbx_strand_id
1 'polypeptide(L)'
;MPDLVSLFRTAQTLQEFAGGSFEEQGQPVASRNYENYYFPPSLHHLSLLYMGTNDMQILFPYATALKKLDLQFTFLSTEDHCQIVQRCSNLETLEVRDVIGDRGLQVVAQTCKKLHRLRVERGDDDQGGLEDEQGRISQVGLMAIAQGCPELTYWAIHVSDITNAALEAVGTCSKNLNDFRLVLLDREAHITELPLDNGVRALLRGCTKLRRFAFYVRPGALSDVGLGYVGEFSKSIRYMLLGNVGESDNGIIQLSKGCPSLQKLEVRGCLFSEHALALAALQLKSLRYLWVQGFRSSPTGTDIMAMVRPFWNIEYIVPDQDEPCPEHKRQILAYYSLAGRRTDCPPSVTLLYPAF
;
A
#
# COMPACT_ATOMS: atom_id res chain seq x y z
N MET A 1 16.81 11.22 26.33
CA MET A 1 15.69 12.03 25.78
C MET A 1 15.19 12.96 26.88
N PRO A 2 14.66 14.16 26.58
CA PRO A 2 13.85 14.86 27.57
C PRO A 2 12.73 13.94 28.06
N ASP A 3 12.49 13.96 29.36
CA ASP A 3 11.41 13.21 30.00
C ASP A 3 10.07 13.52 29.31
N LEU A 4 9.44 12.51 28.72
CA LEU A 4 8.14 12.64 28.04
C LEU A 4 7.07 13.20 28.97
N VAL A 5 7.18 12.92 30.28
CA VAL A 5 6.25 13.45 31.29
C VAL A 5 6.39 14.97 31.37
N SER A 6 7.62 15.50 31.41
CA SER A 6 7.89 16.93 31.40
C SER A 6 7.40 17.60 30.10
N LEU A 7 7.62 16.95 28.96
CA LEU A 7 7.14 17.44 27.67
C LEU A 7 5.62 17.60 27.66
N PHE A 8 4.88 16.55 28.03
CA PHE A 8 3.43 16.60 27.98
C PHE A 8 2.81 17.52 29.04
N ARG A 9 3.48 17.75 30.17
CA ARG A 9 3.03 18.74 31.16
C ARG A 9 3.17 20.19 30.66
N THR A 10 4.20 20.47 29.87
CA THR A 10 4.49 21.82 29.39
C THR A 10 3.80 22.13 28.07
N ALA A 11 3.64 21.14 27.18
CA ALA A 11 3.09 21.31 25.86
C ALA A 11 1.54 21.20 25.82
N GLN A 12 0.84 22.10 26.52
CA GLN A 12 -0.63 22.05 26.67
C GLN A 12 -1.42 22.25 25.37
N THR A 13 -0.80 22.79 24.31
CA THR A 13 -1.41 22.96 22.98
C THR A 13 -0.97 21.91 21.97
N LEU A 14 -0.24 20.88 22.41
CA LEU A 14 0.25 19.82 21.53
C LEU A 14 -0.91 19.01 20.95
N GLN A 15 -0.96 18.92 19.62
CA GLN A 15 -2.04 18.22 18.91
C GLN A 15 -1.59 16.89 18.29
N GLU A 16 -0.31 16.79 17.95
CA GLU A 16 0.30 15.62 17.34
C GLU A 16 1.60 15.28 18.06
N PHE A 17 1.80 14.00 18.33
CA PHE A 17 3.03 13.46 18.88
C PHE A 17 3.40 12.16 18.15
N ALA A 18 4.64 12.09 17.68
CA ALA A 18 5.20 10.92 17.00
C ALA A 18 6.64 10.68 17.44
N GLY A 19 7.00 9.42 17.69
CA GLY A 19 8.40 9.00 17.86
C GLY A 19 8.90 8.85 19.30
N GLY A 20 8.04 8.93 20.31
CA GLY A 20 8.42 8.61 21.70
C GLY A 20 8.35 7.12 22.00
N SER A 21 9.28 6.60 22.80
CA SER A 21 9.15 5.31 23.48
C SER A 21 9.04 5.52 24.99
N PHE A 22 8.37 4.61 25.68
CA PHE A 22 8.28 4.62 27.16
C PHE A 22 9.49 3.93 27.81
N GLU A 23 10.52 3.60 27.03
CA GLU A 23 11.72 2.96 27.54
C GLU A 23 12.67 4.01 28.14
N GLU A 24 12.66 4.15 29.46
CA GLU A 24 13.84 4.66 30.16
C GLU A 24 14.92 3.56 30.19
N GLN A 25 16.08 3.83 29.59
CA GLN A 25 17.21 2.91 29.59
C GLN A 25 17.56 2.50 31.03
N GLY A 26 17.42 1.21 31.34
CA GLY A 26 17.85 0.62 32.61
C GLY A 26 16.76 0.43 33.68
N GLN A 27 15.49 0.75 33.43
CA GLN A 27 14.41 0.45 34.39
C GLN A 27 13.67 -0.88 34.08
N PRO A 28 13.51 -1.77 35.08
CA PRO A 28 12.63 -2.94 34.98
C PRO A 28 11.19 -2.54 34.62
N VAL A 29 10.51 -3.36 33.80
CA VAL A 29 9.10 -3.15 33.42
C VAL A 29 8.18 -3.02 34.64
N ALA A 30 8.45 -3.78 35.71
CA ALA A 30 7.68 -3.75 36.95
C ALA A 30 7.80 -2.44 37.76
N SER A 31 8.77 -1.58 37.45
CA SER A 31 9.00 -0.29 38.12
C SER A 31 8.51 0.92 37.33
N ARG A 32 7.96 0.73 36.12
CA ARG A 32 7.43 1.84 35.31
C ARG A 32 6.11 2.31 35.91
N ASN A 33 6.11 3.51 36.50
CA ASN A 33 4.91 4.12 37.06
C ASN A 33 4.20 5.00 36.01
N TYR A 34 3.18 4.44 35.38
CA TYR A 34 2.37 5.13 34.38
C TYR A 34 1.32 6.08 34.95
N GLU A 35 1.11 6.13 36.27
CA GLU A 35 0.13 7.04 36.89
C GLU A 35 0.47 8.51 36.68
N ASN A 36 1.74 8.82 36.36
CA ASN A 36 2.21 10.18 36.10
C ASN A 36 2.15 10.58 34.62
N TYR A 37 1.84 9.66 33.70
CA TYR A 37 1.74 9.97 32.28
C TYR A 37 0.42 10.68 31.98
N TYR A 38 0.54 11.89 31.45
CA TYR A 38 -0.56 12.73 31.05
C TYR A 38 -0.40 13.08 29.58
N PHE A 39 -1.43 12.91 28.77
CA PHE A 39 -1.45 13.49 27.43
C PHE A 39 -2.19 14.83 27.47
N PRO A 40 -1.70 15.88 26.78
CA PRO A 40 -2.40 17.15 26.68
C PRO A 40 -3.84 16.94 26.16
N PRO A 41 -4.86 17.67 26.66
CA PRO A 41 -6.24 17.51 26.19
C PRO A 41 -6.42 17.84 24.71
N SER A 42 -5.52 18.64 24.14
CA SER A 42 -5.48 18.96 22.73
C SER A 42 -4.91 17.85 21.85
N LEU A 43 -4.30 16.82 22.44
CA LEU A 43 -3.64 15.74 21.70
C LEU A 43 -4.67 14.80 21.07
N HIS A 44 -4.59 14.63 19.75
CA HIS A 44 -5.52 13.78 19.02
C HIS A 44 -4.85 13.03 17.85
N HIS A 45 -3.57 13.25 17.59
CA HIS A 45 -2.76 12.44 16.69
C HIS A 45 -1.59 11.82 17.48
N LEU A 46 -1.48 10.50 17.45
CA LEU A 46 -0.52 9.79 18.27
C LEU A 46 0.17 8.65 17.50
N SER A 47 1.50 8.64 17.59
CA SER A 47 2.38 7.54 17.17
C SER A 47 3.40 7.30 18.28
N LEU A 48 3.46 6.06 18.76
CA LEU A 48 4.35 5.65 19.84
C LEU A 48 5.17 4.44 19.39
N LEU A 49 6.48 4.52 19.58
CA LEU A 49 7.40 3.47 19.17
C LEU A 49 7.55 2.46 20.30
N TYR A 50 7.62 1.18 19.92
CA TYR A 50 7.96 0.07 20.80
C TYR A 50 7.00 -0.14 21.98
N MET A 51 5.79 0.43 21.92
CA MET A 51 4.75 0.21 22.92
C MET A 51 4.42 -1.29 22.99
N GLY A 52 4.48 -1.87 24.19
CA GLY A 52 4.02 -3.23 24.45
C GLY A 52 2.68 -3.28 25.19
N THR A 53 2.17 -4.50 25.37
CA THR A 53 0.90 -4.80 26.07
C THR A 53 0.82 -4.17 27.47
N ASN A 54 1.94 -4.10 28.20
CA ASN A 54 1.96 -3.53 29.56
C ASN A 54 1.76 -2.01 29.56
N ASP A 55 2.04 -1.35 28.44
CA ASP A 55 2.09 0.11 28.35
C ASP A 55 0.81 0.66 27.72
N MET A 56 0.05 -0.14 26.96
CA MET A 56 -1.08 0.35 26.16
C MET A 56 -2.22 1.01 26.97
N GLN A 57 -2.34 0.67 28.26
CA GLN A 57 -3.41 1.19 29.11
C GLN A 57 -3.35 2.72 29.28
N ILE A 58 -2.17 3.32 29.09
CA ILE A 58 -1.99 4.78 29.09
C ILE A 58 -2.84 5.48 28.03
N LEU A 59 -3.21 4.78 26.96
CA LEU A 59 -4.03 5.33 25.88
C LEU A 59 -5.51 5.37 26.26
N PHE A 60 -5.97 4.50 27.15
CA PHE A 60 -7.40 4.29 27.38
C PHE A 60 -8.15 5.54 27.83
N PRO A 61 -7.62 6.40 28.71
CA PRO A 61 -8.31 7.64 29.11
C PRO A 61 -8.47 8.65 27.97
N TYR A 62 -7.66 8.54 26.90
CA TYR A 62 -7.58 9.51 25.80
C TYR A 62 -8.10 8.96 24.47
N ALA A 63 -8.37 7.64 24.41
CA ALA A 63 -8.72 6.92 23.19
C ALA A 63 -9.88 7.55 22.41
N THR A 64 -10.90 8.06 23.10
CA THR A 64 -12.07 8.69 22.47
C THR A 64 -11.77 10.04 21.82
N ALA A 65 -10.68 10.72 22.22
CA ALA A 65 -10.25 11.99 21.64
C ALA A 65 -9.35 11.79 20.41
N LEU A 66 -8.77 10.59 20.22
CA LEU A 66 -7.87 10.31 19.12
C LEU A 66 -8.59 10.32 17.77
N LYS A 67 -8.00 11.06 16.83
CA LYS A 67 -8.37 11.12 15.42
C LYS A 67 -7.37 10.40 14.52
N LYS A 68 -6.08 10.36 14.90
CA LYS A 68 -5.08 9.55 14.22
C LYS A 68 -4.33 8.69 15.22
N LEU A 69 -4.18 7.42 14.88
CA LEU A 69 -3.42 6.46 15.65
C LEU A 69 -2.53 5.67 14.71
N ASP A 70 -1.24 5.65 15.03
CA ASP A 70 -0.23 4.89 14.33
C ASP A 70 0.41 3.91 15.33
N LEU A 71 0.21 2.61 15.06
CA LEU A 71 0.71 1.49 15.84
C LEU A 71 1.74 0.67 15.05
N GLN A 72 2.22 1.15 13.90
CA GLN A 72 3.05 0.37 12.98
C GLN A 72 4.37 -0.13 13.58
N PHE A 73 4.90 0.57 14.58
CA PHE A 73 6.18 0.24 15.23
C PHE A 73 5.99 -0.19 16.69
N THR A 74 4.82 -0.73 17.02
CA THR A 74 4.52 -1.25 18.36
C THR A 74 4.79 -2.75 18.45
N PHE A 75 4.83 -3.30 19.66
CA PHE A 75 4.94 -4.74 19.96
C PHE A 75 3.62 -5.30 20.48
N LEU A 76 2.51 -4.81 19.92
CA LEU A 76 1.15 -5.16 20.34
C LEU A 76 0.63 -6.37 19.56
N SER A 77 -0.14 -7.21 20.24
CA SER A 77 -0.82 -8.37 19.65
C SER A 77 -2.16 -8.00 18.99
N THR A 78 -2.80 -8.96 18.31
CA THR A 78 -4.17 -8.80 17.79
C THR A 78 -5.16 -8.37 18.87
N GLU A 79 -5.05 -8.97 20.07
CA GLU A 79 -5.92 -8.68 21.20
C GLU A 79 -5.73 -7.25 21.69
N ASP A 80 -4.47 -6.81 21.80
CA ASP A 80 -4.15 -5.44 22.22
C ASP A 80 -4.70 -4.41 21.23
N HIS A 81 -4.57 -4.68 19.92
CA HIS A 81 -5.17 -3.86 18.88
C HIS A 81 -6.69 -3.76 19.05
N CYS A 82 -7.37 -4.89 19.29
CA CYS A 82 -8.81 -4.90 19.56
C CYS A 82 -9.16 -4.03 20.77
N GLN A 83 -8.39 -4.14 21.86
CA GLN A 83 -8.64 -3.37 23.08
C GLN A 83 -8.46 -1.88 22.90
N ILE A 84 -7.45 -1.44 22.14
CA ILE A 84 -7.25 -0.02 21.89
C ILE A 84 -8.34 0.49 20.94
N VAL A 85 -8.52 -0.16 19.79
CA VAL A 85 -9.42 0.30 18.72
C VAL A 85 -10.87 0.39 19.18
N GLN A 86 -11.38 -0.55 19.99
CA GLN A 86 -12.76 -0.52 20.50
C GLN A 86 -13.09 0.75 21.31
N ARG A 87 -12.07 1.49 21.75
CA ARG A 87 -12.22 2.75 22.52
C ARG A 87 -12.05 4.01 21.65
N CYS A 88 -11.60 3.87 20.41
CA CYS A 88 -11.28 4.97 19.50
C CYS A 88 -12.42 5.28 18.51
N SER A 89 -13.57 5.73 18.99
CA SER A 89 -14.77 5.96 18.16
C SER A 89 -14.70 7.17 17.23
N ASN A 90 -13.78 8.11 17.47
CA ASN A 90 -13.56 9.30 16.64
C ASN A 90 -12.39 9.17 15.66
N LEU A 91 -11.86 7.96 15.48
CA LEU A 91 -10.68 7.75 14.65
C LEU A 91 -10.97 8.02 13.17
N GLU A 92 -10.16 8.88 12.57
CA GLU A 92 -10.18 9.30 11.17
C GLU A 92 -9.03 8.65 10.38
N THR A 93 -7.89 8.36 11.02
CA THR A 93 -6.73 7.68 10.42
C THR A 93 -6.19 6.57 11.33
N LEU A 94 -6.01 5.39 10.76
CA LEU A 94 -5.39 4.24 11.43
C LEU A 94 -4.25 3.67 10.59
N GLU A 95 -3.07 3.55 11.18
CA GLU A 95 -1.89 2.93 10.57
C GLU A 95 -1.40 1.79 11.48
N VAL A 96 -1.35 0.57 10.97
CA VAL A 96 -1.05 -0.66 11.74
C VAL A 96 -0.24 -1.65 10.90
N ARG A 97 0.30 -2.69 11.54
CA ARG A 97 0.77 -3.90 10.85
C ARG A 97 -0.38 -4.92 10.71
N ASP A 98 -0.18 -5.91 9.86
CA ASP A 98 -1.13 -7.01 9.60
C ASP A 98 -1.42 -7.89 10.82
N VAL A 99 -0.60 -7.80 11.88
CA VAL A 99 -0.89 -8.32 13.22
C VAL A 99 -2.28 -7.93 13.74
N ILE A 100 -2.89 -6.84 13.25
CA ILE A 100 -4.28 -6.50 13.58
C ILE A 100 -5.29 -7.63 13.24
N GLY A 101 -5.00 -8.43 12.21
CA GLY A 101 -5.81 -9.56 11.78
C GLY A 101 -7.23 -9.20 11.34
N ASP A 102 -7.97 -10.21 10.85
CA ASP A 102 -9.39 -10.05 10.53
C ASP A 102 -10.22 -9.62 11.75
N ARG A 103 -9.87 -10.12 12.93
CA ARG A 103 -10.57 -9.81 14.19
C ARG A 103 -10.44 -8.33 14.54
N GLY A 104 -9.24 -7.76 14.50
CA GLY A 104 -9.05 -6.34 14.74
C GLY A 104 -9.73 -5.48 13.67
N LEU A 105 -9.71 -5.89 12.40
CA LEU A 105 -10.44 -5.19 11.34
C LEU A 105 -11.96 -5.22 11.54
N GLN A 106 -12.52 -6.29 12.09
CA GLN A 106 -13.94 -6.32 12.49
C GLN A 106 -14.24 -5.33 13.62
N VAL A 107 -13.35 -5.20 14.60
CA VAL A 107 -13.49 -4.19 15.67
C VAL A 107 -13.40 -2.77 15.11
N VAL A 108 -12.45 -2.50 14.20
CA VAL A 108 -12.35 -1.22 13.47
C VAL A 108 -13.67 -0.94 12.74
N ALA A 109 -14.17 -1.91 11.98
CA ALA A 109 -15.40 -1.81 11.22
C ALA A 109 -16.61 -1.49 12.10
N GLN A 110 -16.68 -2.04 13.31
CA GLN A 110 -17.77 -1.79 14.25
C GLN A 110 -17.66 -0.43 14.96
N THR A 111 -16.43 0.02 15.25
CA THR A 111 -16.17 1.17 16.14
C THR A 111 -15.91 2.47 15.39
N CYS A 112 -15.05 2.44 14.37
CA CYS A 112 -14.45 3.63 13.75
C CYS A 112 -15.24 4.07 12.50
N LYS A 113 -16.46 4.60 12.69
CA LYS A 113 -17.35 4.99 11.57
C LYS A 113 -16.88 6.20 10.78
N LYS A 114 -16.01 7.02 11.37
CA LYS A 114 -15.42 8.23 10.78
C LYS A 114 -14.06 7.96 10.09
N LEU A 115 -13.71 6.70 9.85
CA LEU A 115 -12.40 6.34 9.32
C LEU A 115 -12.27 6.77 7.85
N HIS A 116 -11.34 7.67 7.58
CA HIS A 116 -11.03 8.20 6.25
C HIS A 116 -9.81 7.53 5.63
N ARG A 117 -8.84 7.10 6.46
CA ARG A 117 -7.56 6.53 6.02
C ARG A 117 -7.21 5.28 6.83
N LEU A 118 -7.07 4.16 6.13
CA LEU A 118 -6.56 2.91 6.70
C LEU A 118 -5.30 2.45 5.97
N ARG A 119 -4.23 2.20 6.71
CA ARG A 119 -3.00 1.57 6.21
C ARG A 119 -2.67 0.36 7.07
N VAL A 120 -2.53 -0.78 6.42
CA VAL A 120 -2.06 -2.02 7.03
C VAL A 120 -0.81 -2.47 6.28
N GLU A 121 0.34 -2.35 6.92
CA GLU A 121 1.60 -2.85 6.39
C GLU A 121 1.83 -4.31 6.77
N ARG A 122 2.65 -4.99 5.98
CA ARG A 122 3.14 -6.31 6.31
C ARG A 122 4.01 -6.25 7.58
N GLY A 123 3.80 -7.18 8.51
CA GLY A 123 4.69 -7.44 9.65
C GLY A 123 5.99 -8.15 9.28
N ASP A 124 6.85 -8.36 10.27
CA ASP A 124 8.13 -9.06 10.07
C ASP A 124 7.90 -10.56 9.88
N ASP A 125 8.25 -11.06 8.68
CA ASP A 125 8.11 -12.47 8.28
C ASP A 125 9.42 -13.26 8.35
N ASP A 126 10.50 -12.63 8.85
CA ASP A 126 11.87 -13.16 8.76
C ASP A 126 12.08 -14.49 9.51
N GLN A 127 11.11 -14.92 10.34
CA GLN A 127 11.13 -16.22 11.03
C GLN A 127 10.14 -17.26 10.47
N GLY A 128 9.55 -17.02 9.30
CA GLY A 128 8.73 -18.03 8.60
C GLY A 128 7.36 -18.31 9.24
N GLY A 129 6.85 -17.40 10.06
CA GLY A 129 5.53 -17.46 10.71
C GLY A 129 4.97 -16.07 10.98
N LEU A 130 3.68 -15.99 11.29
CA LEU A 130 3.04 -14.72 11.68
C LEU A 130 3.57 -14.24 13.04
N GLU A 131 3.66 -12.92 13.26
CA GLU A 131 3.91 -12.34 14.59
C GLU A 131 2.87 -12.82 15.64
N ASP A 132 1.65 -13.10 15.17
CA ASP A 132 0.51 -13.63 15.93
C ASP A 132 -0.28 -14.58 15.01
N GLU A 133 -0.67 -15.78 15.47
CA GLU A 133 -1.48 -16.73 14.69
C GLU A 133 -2.79 -16.10 14.17
N GLN A 134 -3.28 -15.07 14.87
CA GLN A 134 -4.49 -14.30 14.53
C GLN A 134 -4.20 -13.09 13.62
N GLY A 135 -2.92 -12.75 13.41
CA GLY A 135 -2.42 -11.66 12.55
C GLY A 135 -2.57 -11.90 11.06
N ARG A 136 -3.59 -12.66 10.66
CA ARG A 136 -3.92 -12.96 9.26
C ARG A 136 -5.09 -12.10 8.82
N ILE A 137 -4.95 -11.49 7.66
CA ILE A 137 -6.01 -10.72 7.03
C ILE A 137 -6.47 -11.44 5.76
N SER A 138 -7.78 -11.64 5.64
CA SER A 138 -8.43 -12.32 4.52
C SER A 138 -9.58 -11.48 3.95
N GLN A 139 -10.38 -12.09 3.07
CA GLN A 139 -11.69 -11.59 2.65
C GLN A 139 -12.58 -11.17 3.82
N VAL A 140 -12.48 -11.81 4.99
CA VAL A 140 -13.34 -11.54 6.14
C VAL A 140 -13.12 -10.11 6.67
N GLY A 141 -11.87 -9.76 6.96
CA GLY A 141 -11.52 -8.40 7.41
C GLY A 141 -11.75 -7.36 6.33
N LEU A 142 -11.45 -7.69 5.06
CA LEU A 142 -11.68 -6.77 3.95
C LEU A 142 -13.18 -6.44 3.79
N MET A 143 -14.06 -7.45 3.81
CA MET A 143 -15.51 -7.24 3.74
C MET A 143 -16.04 -6.47 4.95
N ALA A 144 -15.53 -6.76 6.16
CA ALA A 144 -15.91 -6.04 7.37
C ALA A 144 -15.62 -4.54 7.26
N ILE A 145 -14.40 -4.16 6.84
CA ILE A 145 -14.03 -2.75 6.67
C ILE A 145 -14.86 -2.09 5.57
N ALA A 146 -15.03 -2.76 4.43
CA ALA A 146 -15.83 -2.21 3.33
C ALA A 146 -17.24 -1.83 3.79
N GLN A 147 -17.88 -2.69 4.59
CA GLN A 147 -19.23 -2.48 5.12
C GLN A 147 -19.27 -1.52 6.32
N GLY A 148 -18.22 -1.51 7.14
CA GLY A 148 -18.18 -0.81 8.42
C GLY A 148 -17.72 0.64 8.35
N CYS A 149 -16.90 1.00 7.36
CA CYS A 149 -16.22 2.29 7.24
C CYS A 149 -16.54 2.99 5.90
N PRO A 150 -17.75 3.57 5.75
CA PRO A 150 -18.22 4.15 4.47
C PRO A 150 -17.52 5.46 4.06
N GLU A 151 -16.83 6.12 5.00
CA GLU A 151 -16.12 7.38 4.78
C GLU A 151 -14.68 7.21 4.25
N LEU A 152 -14.24 5.96 4.04
CA LEU A 152 -12.89 5.68 3.55
C LEU A 152 -12.60 6.37 2.21
N THR A 153 -11.47 7.09 2.19
CA THR A 153 -10.92 7.78 1.01
C THR A 153 -9.56 7.22 0.61
N TYR A 154 -8.81 6.65 1.56
CA TYR A 154 -7.55 5.97 1.36
C TYR A 154 -7.58 4.62 2.05
N TRP A 155 -7.21 3.57 1.32
CA TRP A 155 -7.06 2.24 1.86
C TRP A 155 -5.87 1.53 1.24
N ALA A 156 -4.85 1.24 2.04
CA ALA A 156 -3.72 0.40 1.66
C ALA A 156 -3.64 -0.81 2.58
N ILE A 157 -3.59 -2.01 2.02
CA ILE A 157 -3.65 -3.24 2.81
C ILE A 157 -2.82 -4.36 2.19
N HIS A 158 -2.08 -5.06 3.05
CA HIS A 158 -1.48 -6.36 2.75
C HIS A 158 -2.44 -7.45 3.26
N VAL A 159 -2.80 -8.39 2.39
CA VAL A 159 -3.73 -9.48 2.70
C VAL A 159 -3.06 -10.82 2.44
N SER A 160 -3.42 -11.84 3.22
CA SER A 160 -2.97 -13.22 3.02
C SER A 160 -3.92 -14.04 2.12
N ASP A 161 -5.20 -13.68 2.08
CA ASP A 161 -6.22 -14.33 1.25
C ASP A 161 -7.27 -13.34 0.74
N ILE A 162 -7.93 -13.65 -0.38
CA ILE A 162 -8.86 -12.74 -1.06
C ILE A 162 -9.86 -13.49 -1.95
N THR A 163 -11.01 -12.87 -2.21
CA THR A 163 -12.06 -13.38 -3.12
C THR A 163 -12.64 -12.27 -3.99
N ASN A 164 -13.35 -12.65 -5.08
CA ASN A 164 -14.09 -11.70 -5.90
C ASN A 164 -15.16 -10.98 -5.09
N ALA A 165 -15.85 -11.69 -4.19
CA ALA A 165 -16.89 -11.14 -3.32
C ALA A 165 -16.36 -10.04 -2.40
N ALA A 166 -15.12 -10.15 -1.92
CA ALA A 166 -14.50 -9.12 -1.08
C ALA A 166 -14.25 -7.82 -1.87
N LEU A 167 -13.73 -7.92 -3.10
CA LEU A 167 -13.53 -6.77 -3.99
C LEU A 167 -14.86 -6.14 -4.43
N GLU A 168 -15.89 -6.95 -4.66
CA GLU A 168 -17.25 -6.47 -4.93
C GLU A 168 -17.85 -5.71 -3.73
N ALA A 169 -17.61 -6.17 -2.50
CA ALA A 169 -18.02 -5.44 -1.30
C ALA A 169 -17.34 -4.06 -1.21
N VAL A 170 -16.04 -3.96 -1.51
CA VAL A 170 -15.33 -2.66 -1.61
C VAL A 170 -16.00 -1.76 -2.65
N GLY A 171 -16.23 -2.29 -3.85
CA GLY A 171 -16.92 -1.56 -4.92
C GLY A 171 -18.32 -1.10 -4.51
N THR A 172 -19.05 -1.91 -3.75
CA THR A 172 -20.43 -1.64 -3.34
C THR A 172 -20.51 -0.61 -2.22
N CYS A 173 -19.64 -0.69 -1.22
CA CYS A 173 -19.78 0.08 0.01
C CYS A 173 -18.88 1.34 0.06
N SER A 174 -17.67 1.30 -0.51
CA SER A 174 -16.63 2.34 -0.30
C SER A 174 -16.61 3.41 -1.40
N LYS A 175 -17.74 4.11 -1.60
CA LYS A 175 -17.94 5.05 -2.72
C LYS A 175 -17.05 6.30 -2.71
N ASN A 176 -16.40 6.60 -1.59
CA ASN A 176 -15.54 7.77 -1.42
C ASN A 176 -14.05 7.49 -1.67
N LEU A 177 -13.68 6.25 -2.00
CA LEU A 177 -12.28 5.87 -2.24
C LEU A 177 -11.65 6.67 -3.38
N ASN A 178 -10.53 7.31 -3.06
CA ASN A 178 -9.66 8.04 -3.97
C ASN A 178 -8.33 7.29 -4.21
N ASP A 179 -7.86 6.53 -3.23
CA ASP A 179 -6.63 5.72 -3.29
C ASP A 179 -6.90 4.34 -2.70
N PHE A 180 -6.79 3.30 -3.53
CA PHE A 180 -6.95 1.90 -3.12
C PHE A 180 -5.71 1.11 -3.50
N ARG A 181 -5.11 0.43 -2.52
CA ARG A 181 -3.88 -0.36 -2.69
C ARG A 181 -4.06 -1.71 -2.01
N LEU A 182 -3.90 -2.78 -2.77
CA LEU A 182 -3.95 -4.14 -2.27
C LEU A 182 -2.68 -4.87 -2.68
N VAL A 183 -2.06 -5.52 -1.70
CA VAL A 183 -0.96 -6.46 -1.90
C VAL A 183 -1.39 -7.83 -1.38
N LEU A 184 -1.42 -8.84 -2.24
CA LEU A 184 -1.63 -10.23 -1.83
C LEU A 184 -0.28 -10.87 -1.52
N LEU A 185 -0.10 -11.29 -0.27
CA LEU A 185 1.15 -11.87 0.22
C LEU A 185 1.32 -13.32 -0.28
N ASP A 186 2.57 -13.72 -0.49
CA ASP A 186 2.94 -15.09 -0.90
C ASP A 186 2.99 -16.09 0.28
N ARG A 187 2.24 -15.84 1.36
CA ARG A 187 2.25 -16.68 2.58
C ARG A 187 1.43 -17.96 2.42
N GLU A 188 0.21 -17.84 1.89
CA GLU A 188 -0.71 -18.97 1.79
C GLU A 188 -0.44 -19.79 0.53
N ALA A 189 -0.26 -21.11 0.64
CA ALA A 189 -0.06 -21.96 -0.53
C ALA A 189 -1.28 -21.93 -1.47
N HIS A 190 -2.48 -21.86 -0.88
CA HIS A 190 -3.75 -21.86 -1.58
C HIS A 190 -4.52 -20.57 -1.27
N ILE A 191 -5.02 -19.93 -2.32
CA ILE A 191 -5.90 -18.76 -2.21
C ILE A 191 -7.31 -19.23 -2.52
N THR A 192 -8.27 -18.71 -1.75
CA THR A 192 -9.65 -19.20 -1.77
C THR A 192 -10.27 -19.13 -3.16
N GLU A 193 -10.02 -18.04 -3.90
CA GLU A 193 -10.62 -17.85 -5.22
C GLU A 193 -9.67 -17.10 -6.16
N LEU A 194 -9.31 -17.73 -7.27
CA LEU A 194 -8.64 -17.11 -8.42
C LEU A 194 -9.29 -17.63 -9.73
N PRO A 195 -9.38 -16.83 -10.80
CA PRO A 195 -8.93 -15.44 -10.93
C PRO A 195 -9.90 -14.41 -10.32
N LEU A 196 -9.41 -13.18 -10.07
CA LEU A 196 -10.12 -12.07 -9.41
C LEU A 196 -10.75 -11.05 -10.38
N ASP A 197 -10.94 -11.43 -11.64
CA ASP A 197 -11.33 -10.52 -12.72
C ASP A 197 -12.67 -9.80 -12.45
N ASN A 198 -13.68 -10.53 -11.97
CA ASN A 198 -15.02 -10.00 -11.73
C ASN A 198 -15.08 -9.07 -10.51
N GLY A 199 -14.29 -9.37 -9.48
CA GLY A 199 -14.14 -8.57 -8.28
C GLY A 199 -13.45 -7.25 -8.60
N VAL A 200 -12.36 -7.27 -9.38
CA VAL A 200 -11.70 -6.04 -9.86
C VAL A 200 -12.65 -5.21 -10.72
N ARG A 201 -13.42 -5.85 -11.60
CA ARG A 201 -14.45 -5.18 -12.40
C ARG A 201 -15.48 -4.48 -11.51
N ALA A 202 -16.02 -5.18 -10.51
CA ALA A 202 -17.02 -4.64 -9.59
C ALA A 202 -16.45 -3.47 -8.76
N LEU A 203 -15.22 -3.62 -8.24
CA LEU A 203 -14.51 -2.59 -7.49
C LEU A 203 -14.38 -1.30 -8.30
N LEU A 204 -13.84 -1.38 -9.51
CA LEU A 204 -13.57 -0.21 -10.35
C LEU A 204 -14.85 0.43 -10.89
N ARG A 205 -15.90 -0.36 -11.16
CA ARG A 205 -17.23 0.18 -11.49
C ARG A 205 -17.87 0.92 -10.32
N GLY A 206 -17.67 0.43 -9.10
CA GLY A 206 -18.25 0.98 -7.90
C GLY A 206 -17.54 2.23 -7.38
N CYS A 207 -16.20 2.24 -7.41
CA CYS A 207 -15.34 3.28 -6.85
C CYS A 207 -14.95 4.35 -7.89
N THR A 208 -15.93 5.10 -8.38
CA THR A 208 -15.75 6.05 -9.50
C THR A 208 -14.87 7.28 -9.18
N LYS A 209 -14.60 7.53 -7.90
CA LYS A 209 -13.72 8.61 -7.41
C LYS A 209 -12.23 8.22 -7.39
N LEU A 210 -11.87 6.96 -7.64
CA LEU A 210 -10.49 6.52 -7.61
C LEU A 210 -9.59 7.37 -8.52
N ARG A 211 -8.42 7.73 -7.99
CA ARG A 211 -7.34 8.44 -8.68
C ARG A 211 -6.03 7.67 -8.62
N ARG A 212 -5.88 6.79 -7.63
CA ARG A 212 -4.71 5.95 -7.41
C ARG A 212 -5.17 4.53 -7.17
N PHE A 213 -4.58 3.58 -7.88
CA PHE A 213 -4.92 2.16 -7.79
C PHE A 213 -3.64 1.34 -7.79
N ALA A 214 -3.41 0.56 -6.73
CA ALA A 214 -2.32 -0.40 -6.69
C ALA A 214 -2.87 -1.80 -6.47
N PHE A 215 -2.44 -2.74 -7.31
CA PHE A 215 -2.89 -4.13 -7.26
C PHE A 215 -1.68 -5.02 -7.51
N TYR A 216 -1.05 -5.44 -6.42
CA TYR A 216 0.09 -6.33 -6.44
C TYR A 216 -0.39 -7.70 -5.97
N VAL A 217 -0.43 -8.66 -6.87
CA VAL A 217 -1.00 -9.97 -6.57
C VAL A 217 -0.01 -11.07 -6.94
N ARG A 218 -0.47 -12.33 -6.94
CA ARG A 218 0.33 -13.48 -7.37
C ARG A 218 0.07 -13.78 -8.85
N PRO A 219 1.00 -14.44 -9.56
CA PRO A 219 0.75 -14.89 -10.92
C PRO A 219 -0.57 -15.68 -11.02
N GLY A 220 -1.36 -15.40 -12.06
CA GLY A 220 -2.68 -16.03 -12.28
C GLY A 220 -3.83 -15.41 -11.48
N ALA A 221 -3.58 -14.42 -10.61
CA ALA A 221 -4.65 -13.80 -9.83
C ALA A 221 -5.49 -12.80 -10.62
N LEU A 222 -4.94 -12.20 -11.68
CA LEU A 222 -5.66 -11.32 -12.60
C LEU A 222 -5.29 -11.67 -14.03
N SER A 223 -6.28 -12.07 -14.83
CA SER A 223 -6.06 -12.49 -16.22
C SER A 223 -5.94 -11.28 -17.16
N ASP A 224 -5.67 -11.55 -18.45
CA ASP A 224 -5.76 -10.53 -19.50
C ASP A 224 -7.17 -9.93 -19.62
N VAL A 225 -8.22 -10.71 -19.32
CA VAL A 225 -9.61 -10.21 -19.28
C VAL A 225 -9.79 -9.24 -18.11
N GLY A 226 -9.26 -9.59 -16.94
CA GLY A 226 -9.23 -8.71 -15.77
C GLY A 226 -8.54 -7.38 -16.06
N LEU A 227 -7.38 -7.41 -16.73
CA LEU A 227 -6.69 -6.19 -17.18
C LEU A 227 -7.49 -5.37 -18.21
N GLY A 228 -8.25 -6.03 -19.08
CA GLY A 228 -9.22 -5.37 -19.95
C GLY A 228 -10.25 -4.57 -19.16
N TYR A 229 -10.81 -5.15 -18.09
CA TYR A 229 -11.72 -4.43 -17.19
C TYR A 229 -11.04 -3.27 -16.46
N VAL A 230 -9.77 -3.43 -16.06
CA VAL A 230 -9.00 -2.30 -15.51
C VAL A 230 -8.95 -1.16 -16.50
N GLY A 231 -8.62 -1.43 -17.77
CA GLY A 231 -8.67 -0.43 -18.84
C GLY A 231 -10.05 0.22 -18.96
N GLU A 232 -11.11 -0.57 -19.05
CA GLU A 232 -12.48 -0.09 -19.30
C GLU A 232 -13.02 0.85 -18.20
N PHE A 233 -12.76 0.53 -16.93
CA PHE A 233 -13.39 1.20 -15.78
C PHE A 233 -12.48 2.22 -15.05
N SER A 234 -11.22 2.38 -15.47
CA SER A 234 -10.24 3.25 -14.79
C SER A 234 -10.07 4.64 -15.40
N LYS A 235 -11.14 5.22 -15.95
CA LYS A 235 -11.06 6.47 -16.75
C LYS A 235 -10.47 7.67 -16.01
N SER A 236 -10.59 7.69 -14.69
CA SER A 236 -10.19 8.81 -13.84
C SER A 236 -8.89 8.57 -13.05
N ILE A 237 -8.34 7.35 -13.12
CA ILE A 237 -7.12 6.97 -12.43
C ILE A 237 -5.90 7.63 -13.10
N ARG A 238 -5.02 8.20 -12.27
CA ARG A 238 -3.80 8.92 -12.68
C ARG A 238 -2.53 8.17 -12.30
N TYR A 239 -2.60 7.28 -11.32
CA TYR A 239 -1.49 6.45 -10.86
C TYR A 239 -1.93 5.00 -10.77
N MET A 240 -1.16 4.11 -11.38
CA MET A 240 -1.31 2.67 -11.25
C MET A 240 0.00 2.00 -10.85
N LEU A 241 -0.06 1.09 -9.88
CA LEU A 241 0.99 0.11 -9.60
C LEU A 241 0.40 -1.29 -9.78
N LEU A 242 0.99 -2.09 -10.65
CA LEU A 242 0.49 -3.41 -11.00
C LEU A 242 1.58 -4.45 -10.80
N GLY A 243 1.31 -5.48 -9.99
CA GLY A 243 2.26 -6.54 -9.64
C GLY A 243 1.75 -7.92 -10.00
N ASN A 244 2.54 -8.68 -10.77
CA ASN A 244 2.23 -10.06 -11.23
C ASN A 244 0.82 -10.24 -11.84
N VAL A 245 0.34 -9.23 -12.56
CA VAL A 245 -0.95 -9.26 -13.26
C VAL A 245 -0.78 -9.61 -14.73
N GLY A 246 -1.84 -10.17 -15.32
CA GLY A 246 -1.88 -10.55 -16.73
C GLY A 246 -1.15 -11.85 -17.02
N GLU A 247 -1.46 -12.41 -18.17
CA GLU A 247 -0.94 -13.69 -18.65
C GLU A 247 -0.09 -13.49 -19.91
N SER A 248 -0.41 -12.45 -20.71
CA SER A 248 0.28 -12.16 -21.96
C SER A 248 0.32 -10.66 -22.27
N ASP A 249 1.00 -10.31 -23.36
CA ASP A 249 1.05 -8.96 -23.90
C ASP A 249 -0.35 -8.38 -24.19
N ASN A 250 -1.35 -9.22 -24.48
CA ASN A 250 -2.70 -8.74 -24.72
C ASN A 250 -3.28 -8.01 -23.49
N GLY A 251 -2.98 -8.45 -22.26
CA GLY A 251 -3.46 -7.80 -21.04
C GLY A 251 -3.07 -6.32 -20.95
N ILE A 252 -1.77 -6.01 -21.08
CA ILE A 252 -1.29 -4.62 -21.00
C ILE A 252 -1.77 -3.77 -22.19
N ILE A 253 -1.91 -4.38 -23.37
CA ILE A 253 -2.44 -3.70 -24.55
C ILE A 253 -3.92 -3.33 -24.35
N GLN A 254 -4.76 -4.21 -23.82
CA GLN A 254 -6.17 -3.89 -23.53
C GLN A 254 -6.28 -2.80 -22.47
N LEU A 255 -5.49 -2.89 -21.39
CA LEU A 255 -5.44 -1.85 -20.36
C LEU A 255 -5.11 -0.48 -20.97
N SER A 256 -4.09 -0.44 -21.84
CA SER A 256 -3.58 0.82 -22.39
C SER A 256 -4.56 1.57 -23.30
N LYS A 257 -5.57 0.88 -23.85
CA LYS A 257 -6.64 1.48 -24.66
C LYS A 257 -7.67 2.27 -23.83
N GLY A 258 -7.83 1.94 -22.54
CA GLY A 258 -8.95 2.40 -21.72
C GLY A 258 -8.62 3.45 -20.65
N CYS A 259 -7.34 3.78 -20.45
CA CYS A 259 -6.86 4.62 -19.34
C CYS A 259 -6.44 6.05 -19.78
N PRO A 260 -7.38 6.96 -20.16
CA PRO A 260 -7.05 8.26 -20.74
C PRO A 260 -6.36 9.23 -19.77
N SER A 261 -6.56 9.06 -18.45
CA SER A 261 -6.02 9.96 -17.43
C SER A 261 -4.74 9.46 -16.76
N LEU A 262 -4.23 8.29 -17.15
CA LEU A 262 -3.11 7.65 -16.48
C LEU A 262 -1.81 8.41 -16.76
N GLN A 263 -1.15 8.89 -15.70
CA GLN A 263 0.05 9.73 -15.76
C GLN A 263 1.30 8.97 -15.30
N LYS A 264 1.15 8.09 -14.31
CA LYS A 264 2.23 7.30 -13.74
C LYS A 264 1.81 5.83 -13.71
N LEU A 265 2.59 4.98 -14.40
CA LEU A 265 2.40 3.54 -14.43
C LEU A 265 3.65 2.85 -13.88
N GLU A 266 3.45 2.00 -12.88
CA GLU A 266 4.47 1.15 -12.29
C GLU A 266 4.06 -0.32 -12.50
N VAL A 267 4.94 -1.13 -13.06
CA VAL A 267 4.67 -2.55 -13.35
C VAL A 267 5.79 -3.41 -12.80
N ARG A 268 5.48 -4.43 -12.01
CA ARG A 268 6.47 -5.34 -11.43
C ARG A 268 6.09 -6.81 -11.62
N GLY A 269 7.05 -7.63 -12.02
CA GLY A 269 6.89 -9.09 -12.07
C GLY A 269 5.85 -9.56 -13.09
N CYS A 270 5.56 -8.77 -14.13
CA CYS A 270 4.60 -9.15 -15.17
C CYS A 270 5.31 -9.76 -16.39
N LEU A 271 4.62 -10.65 -17.10
CA LEU A 271 5.20 -11.39 -18.24
C LEU A 271 5.20 -10.60 -19.56
N PHE A 272 5.01 -9.28 -19.53
CA PHE A 272 4.91 -8.43 -20.71
C PHE A 272 6.25 -8.26 -21.42
N SER A 273 6.23 -8.26 -22.75
CA SER A 273 7.40 -7.98 -23.57
C SER A 273 7.77 -6.50 -23.60
N GLU A 274 9.04 -6.20 -23.91
CA GLU A 274 9.50 -4.84 -24.20
C GLU A 274 8.65 -4.15 -25.27
N HIS A 275 8.30 -4.88 -26.33
CA HIS A 275 7.48 -4.36 -27.42
C HIS A 275 6.07 -3.99 -26.95
N ALA A 276 5.41 -4.85 -26.17
CA ALA A 276 4.07 -4.58 -25.65
C ALA A 276 4.05 -3.40 -24.67
N LEU A 277 5.08 -3.28 -23.83
CA LEU A 277 5.26 -2.13 -22.93
C LEU A 277 5.43 -0.82 -23.71
N ALA A 278 6.25 -0.84 -24.77
CA ALA A 278 6.43 0.31 -25.65
C ALA A 278 5.12 0.72 -26.34
N LEU A 279 4.39 -0.23 -26.90
CA LEU A 279 3.07 0.02 -27.52
C LEU A 279 2.07 0.58 -26.52
N ALA A 280 2.01 0.02 -25.30
CA ALA A 280 1.13 0.51 -24.24
C ALA A 280 1.47 1.95 -23.86
N ALA A 281 2.76 2.29 -23.73
CA ALA A 281 3.21 3.64 -23.43
C ALA A 281 2.78 4.67 -24.50
N LEU A 282 2.75 4.28 -25.78
CA LEU A 282 2.26 5.13 -26.87
C LEU A 282 0.73 5.27 -26.91
N GLN A 283 0.00 4.27 -26.44
CA GLN A 283 -1.46 4.29 -26.37
C GLN A 283 -1.95 5.17 -25.19
N LEU A 284 -1.25 5.14 -24.06
CA LEU A 284 -1.56 5.93 -22.87
C LEU A 284 -1.22 7.42 -23.05
N LYS A 285 -2.17 8.19 -23.60
CA LYS A 285 -1.94 9.59 -24.02
C LYS A 285 -1.55 10.56 -22.91
N SER A 286 -1.93 10.28 -21.67
CA SER A 286 -1.58 11.11 -20.52
C SER A 286 -0.30 10.66 -19.80
N LEU A 287 0.34 9.57 -20.23
CA LEU A 287 1.46 8.97 -19.52
C LEU A 287 2.67 9.88 -19.54
N ARG A 288 3.26 10.12 -18.36
CA ARG A 288 4.44 10.96 -18.17
C ARG A 288 5.57 10.26 -17.43
N TYR A 289 5.27 9.14 -16.80
CA TYR A 289 6.21 8.34 -16.05
C TYR A 289 5.83 6.85 -16.19
N LEU A 290 6.80 6.03 -16.55
CA LEU A 290 6.71 4.59 -16.63
C LEU A 290 7.89 4.00 -15.88
N TRP A 291 7.62 3.11 -14.92
CA TRP A 291 8.64 2.27 -14.31
C TRP A 291 8.23 0.81 -14.44
N VAL A 292 9.18 -0.04 -14.83
CA VAL A 292 8.95 -1.46 -15.03
C VAL A 292 10.09 -2.24 -14.41
N GLN A 293 9.79 -3.29 -13.65
CA GLN A 293 10.77 -4.24 -13.13
C GLN A 293 10.33 -5.67 -13.42
N GLY A 294 11.21 -6.47 -14.03
CA GLY A 294 10.88 -7.87 -14.36
C GLY A 294 9.89 -7.96 -15.52
N PHE A 295 10.41 -7.86 -16.72
CA PHE A 295 9.69 -7.95 -18.00
C PHE A 295 10.42 -8.92 -18.93
N ARG A 296 9.78 -9.32 -20.03
CA ARG A 296 10.39 -10.22 -21.03
C ARG A 296 11.24 -9.42 -22.02
N SER A 297 12.56 -9.52 -21.88
CA SER A 297 13.50 -8.87 -22.80
C SER A 297 13.39 -9.41 -24.22
N SER A 298 13.53 -8.52 -25.20
CA SER A 298 13.63 -8.92 -26.61
C SER A 298 15.02 -9.52 -26.89
N PRO A 299 15.19 -10.37 -27.93
CA PRO A 299 16.50 -10.90 -28.31
C PRO A 299 17.53 -9.81 -28.65
N THR A 300 17.06 -8.67 -29.15
CA THR A 300 17.91 -7.52 -29.53
C THR A 300 18.10 -6.53 -28.38
N GLY A 301 17.23 -6.55 -27.36
CA GLY A 301 17.18 -5.56 -26.28
C GLY A 301 16.76 -4.16 -26.73
N THR A 302 16.20 -4.04 -27.95
CA THR A 302 15.91 -2.73 -28.57
C THR A 302 14.43 -2.48 -28.80
N ASP A 303 13.55 -3.46 -28.55
CA ASP A 303 12.11 -3.33 -28.80
C ASP A 303 11.47 -2.19 -27.96
N ILE A 304 12.06 -1.90 -26.79
CA ILE A 304 11.64 -0.79 -25.94
C ILE A 304 11.82 0.59 -26.61
N MET A 305 12.71 0.68 -27.61
CA MET A 305 12.93 1.92 -28.37
C MET A 305 11.73 2.28 -29.26
N ALA A 306 10.77 1.37 -29.46
CA ALA A 306 9.56 1.66 -30.23
C ALA A 306 8.73 2.81 -29.62
N MET A 307 8.90 3.14 -28.32
CA MET A 307 8.23 4.26 -27.67
C MET A 307 9.01 5.59 -27.68
N VAL A 308 10.13 5.66 -28.41
CA VAL A 308 10.92 6.89 -28.56
C VAL A 308 10.08 8.02 -29.15
N ARG A 309 10.16 9.20 -28.53
CA ARG A 309 9.45 10.43 -28.93
C ARG A 309 10.09 11.66 -28.27
N PRO A 310 9.85 12.89 -28.77
CA PRO A 310 10.45 14.10 -28.20
C PRO A 310 10.22 14.22 -26.69
N PHE A 311 11.25 14.65 -25.97
CA PHE A 311 11.26 14.86 -24.51
C PHE A 311 11.08 13.58 -23.67
N TRP A 312 11.00 12.39 -24.25
CA TRP A 312 10.76 11.15 -23.53
C TRP A 312 12.06 10.41 -23.23
N ASN A 313 12.61 10.58 -22.04
CA ASN A 313 13.82 9.88 -21.62
C ASN A 313 13.52 8.41 -21.34
N ILE A 314 14.45 7.53 -21.70
CA ILE A 314 14.39 6.10 -21.39
C ILE A 314 15.72 5.70 -20.75
N GLU A 315 15.66 5.13 -19.56
CA GLU A 315 16.78 4.64 -18.77
C GLU A 315 16.59 3.14 -18.50
N TYR A 316 17.69 2.41 -18.61
CA TYR A 316 17.78 1.00 -18.29
C TYR A 316 18.63 0.83 -17.05
N ILE A 317 18.08 0.17 -16.04
CA ILE A 317 18.71 0.03 -14.73
C ILE A 317 19.03 -1.45 -14.52
N VAL A 318 20.31 -1.74 -14.41
CA VAL A 318 20.79 -3.07 -14.03
C VAL A 318 20.90 -3.09 -12.50
N PRO A 319 20.32 -4.10 -11.82
CA PRO A 319 20.49 -4.23 -10.37
C PRO A 319 21.97 -4.36 -10.03
N ASP A 320 22.38 -3.68 -8.97
CA ASP A 320 23.74 -3.81 -8.43
C ASP A 320 23.94 -5.25 -7.93
N GLN A 321 25.11 -5.84 -8.20
CA GLN A 321 25.42 -7.20 -7.74
C GLN A 321 25.73 -7.21 -6.22
N ASP A 322 26.08 -6.05 -5.66
CA ASP A 322 26.50 -5.90 -4.27
C ASP A 322 25.36 -5.45 -3.34
N GLU A 323 24.18 -5.06 -3.87
CA GLU A 323 23.01 -4.73 -3.06
C GLU A 323 22.03 -5.92 -2.97
N PRO A 324 21.55 -6.29 -1.78
CA PRO A 324 20.53 -7.33 -1.59
C PRO A 324 19.16 -6.81 -2.06
N CYS A 325 18.97 -6.62 -3.37
CA CYS A 325 17.65 -6.42 -3.95
C CYS A 325 16.99 -7.80 -4.12
N PRO A 326 15.86 -8.11 -3.45
CA PRO A 326 15.32 -9.48 -3.37
C PRO A 326 15.06 -10.18 -4.70
N GLU A 327 14.97 -9.44 -5.82
CA GLU A 327 14.58 -9.99 -7.11
C GLU A 327 15.67 -9.92 -8.19
N HIS A 328 16.75 -9.12 -8.05
CA HIS A 328 17.81 -8.97 -9.07
C HIS A 328 17.30 -8.82 -10.52
N LYS A 329 16.14 -8.15 -10.71
CA LYS A 329 15.53 -7.96 -12.03
C LYS A 329 15.92 -6.61 -12.63
N ARG A 330 16.17 -6.63 -13.95
CA ARG A 330 16.34 -5.44 -14.80
C ARG A 330 15.13 -4.52 -14.68
N GLN A 331 15.39 -3.21 -14.76
CA GLN A 331 14.35 -2.19 -14.70
C GLN A 331 14.43 -1.26 -15.91
N ILE A 332 13.26 -0.75 -16.29
CA ILE A 332 13.11 0.34 -17.26
C ILE A 332 12.47 1.50 -16.52
N LEU A 333 13.05 2.68 -16.67
CA LEU A 333 12.48 3.95 -16.23
C LEU A 333 12.33 4.85 -17.46
N ALA A 334 11.15 5.38 -17.69
CA ALA A 334 10.93 6.33 -18.78
C ALA A 334 10.02 7.48 -18.35
N TYR A 335 10.36 8.70 -18.75
CA TYR A 335 9.70 9.90 -18.27
C TYR A 335 9.85 11.09 -19.23
N TYR A 336 8.90 12.01 -19.19
CA TYR A 336 9.04 13.28 -19.92
C TYR A 336 9.97 14.26 -19.18
N SER A 337 10.89 14.90 -19.91
CA SER A 337 11.80 15.94 -19.41
C SER A 337 12.07 17.01 -20.47
N LEU A 338 11.93 18.29 -20.09
CA LEU A 338 12.35 19.43 -20.92
C LEU A 338 13.86 19.70 -20.80
N ALA A 339 14.52 19.16 -19.77
CA ALA A 339 15.96 19.33 -19.56
C ALA A 339 16.80 18.41 -20.46
N GLY A 340 16.16 17.51 -21.22
CA GLY A 340 16.84 16.42 -21.91
C GLY A 340 17.35 15.38 -20.91
N ARG A 341 18.48 14.75 -21.23
CA ARG A 341 19.09 13.70 -20.39
C ARG A 341 19.73 14.28 -19.12
N ARG A 342 19.78 13.46 -18.08
CA ARG A 342 20.54 13.76 -16.86
C ARG A 342 22.04 13.51 -17.05
N THR A 343 22.89 14.18 -16.26
CA THR A 343 24.36 14.11 -16.36
C THR A 343 25.02 13.34 -15.21
N ASP A 344 24.22 12.84 -14.28
CA ASP A 344 24.61 12.25 -13.00
C ASP A 344 24.14 10.78 -12.90
N CYS A 345 24.16 10.05 -14.02
CA CYS A 345 23.84 8.62 -14.03
C CYS A 345 24.93 7.81 -13.31
N PRO A 346 24.57 6.97 -12.32
CA PRO A 346 25.50 6.00 -11.77
C PRO A 346 25.85 4.91 -12.79
N PRO A 347 26.93 4.13 -12.59
CA PRO A 347 27.36 3.08 -13.52
C PRO A 347 26.31 2.00 -13.80
N SER A 348 25.39 1.76 -12.86
CA SER A 348 24.29 0.79 -12.99
C SER A 348 23.16 1.24 -13.92
N VAL A 349 23.19 2.50 -14.39
CA VAL A 349 22.14 3.09 -15.23
C VAL A 349 22.68 3.39 -16.63
N THR A 350 22.07 2.77 -17.63
CA THR A 350 22.32 3.04 -19.05
C THR A 350 21.20 3.92 -19.62
N LEU A 351 21.56 5.09 -20.14
CA LEU A 351 20.62 5.95 -20.88
C LEU A 351 20.40 5.40 -22.29
N LEU A 352 19.16 5.02 -22.60
CA LEU A 352 18.77 4.47 -23.90
C LEU A 352 18.34 5.56 -24.89
N TYR A 353 17.61 6.57 -24.43
CA TYR A 353 17.21 7.71 -25.26
C TYR A 353 17.07 8.99 -24.42
N PRO A 354 17.49 10.16 -24.94
CA PRO A 354 18.13 10.41 -26.24
C PRO A 354 19.54 9.80 -26.35
N ALA A 355 19.84 9.15 -27.49
CA ALA A 355 21.15 8.59 -27.82
C ALA A 355 22.15 9.70 -28.22
N PHE A 356 23.45 9.43 -28.08
CA PHE A 356 24.54 10.32 -28.50
C PHE A 356 24.69 10.38 -30.03
#